data_AF-A0A933P9V1-F1
#
_entry.id   AF-A0A933P9V1-F1
#
_cell.length_a   1.000
_cell.length_b   1.000
_cell.length_c   1.000
_cell.angle_alpha   90.00
_cell.angle_beta   90.00
_cell.angle_gamma   90.00
#
_symmetry.space_group_name_H-M   'P 1'
#
loop_
_entity.id
_entity.type
_entity.pdbx_description
1 polymer ?
#
loop_
_entity_poly.entity_id
_entity_poly.type
_entity_poly.pdbx_seq_one_letter_code
_entity_poly.pdbx_strand_id
1 'polypeptide(L)'
;MTTLPTSRPTGRRFASAAVALGLLGAVAGTLLAGAAPASASPAAAGVTVPLAHGPLLTAENRLGDDGKRSFGVQPASAKKPDARPNLTYRDVAPGQRFFDHVAFVNVSALPVTLTVYPADAMNTPEGAFDALTRDKRSTDLGAWIKLRRSQVTVPARSAFVTPIEIRVPKGAEPGDHAAAIIASLRTTTKDAKGNVVNRDTRVGTRVYVRVKGELTPKIELARTDVDFSGGLPFTGAAEVTYTVRNTGNVRLEGTQTVRVGGLFGVAGRSVALPDMAELLPGNELTYTTTVKKVVPTFFNEAEVVVDPVSVTGNVDPASAQAVGSVSFLAVSWVAVLVLLVL
;
A
#
# COMPACT_ATOMS: atom_id res chain seq x y z
N MET A 1 3.18 10.46 -57.79
CA MET A 1 3.24 11.70 -58.61
C MET A 1 1.84 12.31 -58.64
N THR A 2 1.76 13.64 -58.75
CA THR A 2 0.55 14.49 -58.86
C THR A 2 0.06 15.18 -57.57
N THR A 3 0.85 16.19 -57.18
CA THR A 3 0.54 17.61 -56.83
C THR A 3 -0.77 18.03 -56.10
N LEU A 4 -0.52 18.83 -55.06
CA LEU A 4 -1.36 19.77 -54.28
C LEU A 4 -2.27 20.71 -55.10
N PRO A 5 -3.23 21.37 -54.42
CA PRO A 5 -3.04 22.81 -54.26
C PRO A 5 -3.34 23.39 -52.85
N THR A 6 -2.67 24.51 -52.64
CA THR A 6 -2.64 25.51 -51.56
C THR A 6 -3.94 26.29 -51.31
N SER A 7 -4.23 26.60 -50.04
CA SER A 7 -4.79 27.91 -49.63
C SER A 7 -4.57 28.22 -48.14
N ARG A 8 -3.80 29.28 -47.87
CA ARG A 8 -3.78 30.14 -46.66
C ARG A 8 -4.90 31.20 -46.84
N PRO A 9 -5.45 31.89 -45.80
CA PRO A 9 -4.66 32.86 -45.01
C PRO A 9 -5.15 33.21 -43.59
N THR A 10 -4.43 34.19 -43.00
CA THR A 10 -4.81 35.09 -41.88
C THR A 10 -4.97 34.46 -40.48
N GLY A 11 -4.24 34.82 -39.43
CA GLY A 11 -3.51 36.05 -39.12
C GLY A 11 -4.24 36.80 -38.01
N ARG A 12 -3.88 36.54 -36.73
CA ARG A 12 -3.99 37.50 -35.61
C ARG A 12 -3.28 36.95 -34.38
N ARG A 13 -2.10 37.53 -34.12
CA ARG A 13 -1.35 37.40 -32.87
C ARG A 13 -1.91 38.43 -31.89
N PHE A 14 -2.40 38.00 -30.72
CA PHE A 14 -2.59 38.88 -29.58
C PHE A 14 -1.30 38.87 -28.76
N ALA A 15 -0.57 39.98 -28.81
CA ALA A 15 0.51 40.28 -27.89
C ALA A 15 -0.11 40.99 -26.68
N SER A 16 0.02 40.41 -25.49
CA SER A 16 -0.32 41.08 -24.23
C SER A 16 0.97 41.56 -23.59
N ALA A 17 1.00 42.87 -23.36
CA ALA A 17 2.13 43.66 -22.90
C ALA A 17 2.52 43.37 -21.45
N ALA A 18 3.83 43.36 -21.21
CA ALA A 18 4.43 43.44 -19.89
C ALA A 18 4.26 44.86 -19.32
N VAL A 19 3.83 44.96 -18.06
CA VAL A 19 3.92 46.20 -17.28
C VAL A 19 4.95 45.96 -16.17
N ALA A 20 6.13 46.53 -16.37
CA ALA A 20 7.14 46.72 -15.34
C ALA A 20 6.88 48.10 -14.70
N LEU A 21 6.64 48.13 -13.39
CA LEU A 21 6.62 49.38 -12.62
C LEU A 21 7.78 49.33 -11.62
N GLY A 22 8.87 50.00 -12.00
CA GLY A 22 9.93 50.38 -11.08
C GLY A 22 9.62 51.75 -10.48
N LEU A 23 9.82 51.91 -9.18
CA LEU A 23 9.97 53.23 -8.56
C LEU A 23 10.97 53.11 -7.41
N LEU A 24 12.11 53.78 -7.63
CA LEU A 24 13.10 54.13 -6.63
C LEU A 24 12.49 55.05 -5.57
N GLY A 25 12.83 54.82 -4.31
CA GLY A 25 12.64 55.77 -3.21
C GLY A 25 13.79 55.60 -2.22
N ALA A 26 14.84 56.40 -2.40
CA ALA A 26 15.96 56.51 -1.47
C ALA A 26 15.57 57.43 -0.30
N VAL A 27 15.80 56.98 0.94
CA VAL A 27 15.98 57.86 2.09
C VAL A 27 17.17 57.37 2.91
N ALA A 28 18.12 58.28 3.09
CA ALA A 28 19.35 58.11 3.85
C ALA A 28 19.21 58.74 5.25
N GLY A 29 20.04 58.25 6.19
CA GLY A 29 20.26 58.82 7.53
C GLY A 29 19.73 57.90 8.63
N THR A 30 20.46 57.50 9.67
CA THR A 30 21.72 58.02 10.22
C THR A 30 22.33 56.94 11.15
N LEU A 31 23.66 56.90 11.24
CA LEU A 31 24.46 56.03 12.10
C LEU A 31 24.19 56.27 13.60
N LEU A 32 24.02 55.20 14.36
CA LEU A 32 24.46 55.13 15.77
C LEU A 32 25.15 53.79 15.99
N ALA A 33 26.44 53.88 16.37
CA ALA A 33 27.25 52.79 16.85
C ALA A 33 26.72 52.32 18.22
N GLY A 34 26.47 51.01 18.34
CA GLY A 34 26.10 50.36 19.58
C GLY A 34 26.84 49.03 19.66
N ALA A 35 27.71 48.92 20.65
CA ALA A 35 28.61 47.80 20.90
C ALA A 35 27.90 46.45 20.95
N ALA A 36 28.56 45.44 20.39
CA ALA A 36 28.18 44.04 20.52
C ALA A 36 28.43 43.53 21.94
N PRO A 37 27.45 42.86 22.56
CA PRO A 37 27.71 41.75 23.45
C PRO A 37 27.42 40.45 22.68
N ALA A 38 28.48 39.66 22.48
CA ALA A 38 28.34 38.25 22.17
C ALA A 38 27.50 37.59 23.26
N SER A 39 26.22 37.35 22.97
CA SER A 39 25.30 36.64 23.85
C SER A 39 25.07 35.28 23.23
N ALA A 40 25.62 34.29 23.94
CA ALA A 40 25.62 32.89 23.58
C ALA A 40 24.21 32.42 23.19
N SER A 41 24.13 31.73 22.06
CA SER A 41 23.01 30.88 21.69
C SER A 41 22.71 29.95 22.89
N PRO A 42 21.49 29.91 23.45
CA PRO A 42 21.14 28.83 24.34
C PRO A 42 21.15 27.57 23.48
N ALA A 43 22.23 26.80 23.63
CA ALA A 43 22.29 25.42 23.21
C ALA A 43 20.97 24.78 23.65
N ALA A 44 20.16 24.39 22.66
CA ALA A 44 19.01 23.55 22.89
C ALA A 44 19.52 22.42 23.77
N ALA A 45 18.97 22.34 24.99
CA ALA A 45 19.17 21.20 25.85
C ALA A 45 18.68 20.01 25.03
N GLY A 46 19.63 19.32 24.41
CA GLY A 46 19.41 18.07 23.76
C GLY A 46 18.84 17.18 24.84
N VAL A 47 17.56 16.85 24.73
CA VAL A 47 17.08 15.60 25.26
C VAL A 47 17.77 14.55 24.41
N THR A 48 19.02 14.25 24.76
CA THR A 48 19.64 12.98 24.45
C THR A 48 18.77 11.95 25.13
N VAL A 49 17.76 11.45 24.40
CA VAL A 49 17.26 10.11 24.68
C VAL A 49 18.50 9.23 24.54
N PRO A 50 18.98 8.57 25.59
CA PRO A 50 20.02 7.59 25.39
C PRO A 50 19.45 6.59 24.41
N LEU A 51 20.07 6.49 23.22
CA LEU A 51 20.05 5.27 22.43
C LEU A 51 20.72 4.23 23.32
N ALA A 52 19.92 3.69 24.23
CA ALA A 52 20.17 2.39 24.81
C ALA A 52 20.25 1.47 23.60
N HIS A 53 21.49 1.13 23.23
CA HIS A 53 21.79 -0.08 22.52
C HIS A 53 21.37 -1.22 23.45
N GLY A 54 20.07 -1.42 23.55
CA GLY A 54 19.50 -2.60 24.16
C GLY A 54 20.02 -3.77 23.34
N PRO A 55 20.49 -4.86 23.98
CA PRO A 55 20.80 -6.06 23.24
C PRO A 55 19.59 -6.39 22.34
N LEU A 56 19.88 -6.78 21.10
CA LEU A 56 19.01 -7.59 20.24
C LEU A 56 18.10 -8.40 21.15
N LEU A 57 16.77 -8.29 21.01
CA LEU A 57 15.82 -9.04 21.82
C LEU A 57 16.23 -10.51 21.82
N THR A 58 17.03 -10.87 22.82
CA THR A 58 17.33 -12.22 23.22
C THR A 58 15.97 -12.69 23.66
N ALA A 59 15.32 -13.50 22.83
CA ALA A 59 14.09 -14.15 23.21
C ALA A 59 14.34 -14.74 24.60
N GLU A 60 13.72 -14.16 25.62
CA GLU A 60 13.80 -14.69 26.97
C GLU A 60 13.40 -16.15 26.85
N ASN A 61 14.33 -17.02 27.19
CA ASN A 61 14.13 -18.45 27.27
C ASN A 61 13.16 -18.71 28.44
N ARG A 62 11.87 -18.40 28.26
CA ARG A 62 10.81 -18.87 29.12
C ARG A 62 10.63 -20.35 28.80
N LEU A 63 11.42 -21.16 29.50
CA LEU A 63 11.16 -22.58 29.69
C LEU A 63 9.81 -22.72 30.39
N GLY A 64 8.78 -22.96 29.58
CA GLY A 64 7.43 -23.29 29.97
C GLY A 64 6.71 -23.79 28.73
N ASP A 65 6.46 -25.10 28.66
CA ASP A 65 5.63 -25.71 27.62
C ASP A 65 4.18 -25.28 27.87
N ASP A 66 3.75 -24.18 27.24
CA ASP A 66 2.35 -23.76 27.22
C ASP A 66 1.54 -24.50 26.14
N GLY A 67 2.11 -25.55 25.53
CA GLY A 67 1.51 -26.32 24.46
C GLY A 67 1.33 -25.53 23.16
N LYS A 68 1.88 -24.31 23.03
CA LYS A 68 1.72 -23.50 21.83
C LYS A 68 2.68 -23.95 20.72
N ARG A 69 2.08 -24.40 19.63
CA ARG A 69 2.78 -24.73 18.39
C ARG A 69 3.06 -23.45 17.61
N SER A 70 4.34 -23.19 17.33
CA SER A 70 4.81 -22.02 16.59
C SER A 70 5.71 -22.48 15.45
N PHE A 71 5.37 -22.04 14.24
CA PHE A 71 5.98 -22.47 13.00
C PHE A 71 5.98 -21.33 11.97
N GLY A 72 6.80 -21.46 10.94
CA GLY A 72 6.92 -20.48 9.86
C GLY A 72 7.24 -21.11 8.52
N VAL A 73 7.15 -20.30 7.47
CA VAL A 73 7.53 -20.64 6.11
C VAL A 73 8.46 -19.55 5.60
N GLN A 74 9.60 -19.93 5.04
CA GLN A 74 10.55 -18.97 4.50
C GLN A 74 11.32 -19.55 3.30
N PRO A 75 11.88 -18.69 2.43
CA PRO A 75 12.73 -19.13 1.33
C PRO A 75 13.93 -19.96 1.81
N ALA A 76 14.43 -20.84 0.96
CA ALA A 76 15.55 -21.70 1.30
C ALA A 76 16.48 -21.96 0.12
N SER A 77 17.73 -22.27 0.46
CA SER A 77 18.64 -23.00 -0.41
C SER A 77 18.37 -24.51 -0.29
N ALA A 78 19.03 -25.33 -1.11
CA ALA A 78 18.88 -26.79 -1.07
C ALA A 78 19.18 -27.44 0.30
N LYS A 79 19.94 -26.76 1.18
CA LYS A 79 20.38 -27.32 2.48
C LYS A 79 19.78 -26.63 3.69
N LYS A 80 19.50 -25.33 3.60
CA LYS A 80 19.08 -24.52 4.76
C LYS A 80 18.18 -23.36 4.34
N PRO A 81 17.35 -22.85 5.26
CA PRO A 81 16.67 -21.58 5.05
C PRO A 81 17.68 -20.46 4.76
N ASP A 82 17.26 -19.51 3.93
CA ASP A 82 18.08 -18.35 3.57
C ASP A 82 17.46 -17.04 4.05
N ALA A 83 18.12 -15.92 3.77
CA ALA A 83 17.75 -14.59 4.26
C ALA A 83 16.83 -13.82 3.30
N ARG A 84 16.37 -14.43 2.20
CA ARG A 84 15.45 -13.75 1.27
C ARG A 84 14.13 -13.49 1.99
N PRO A 85 13.56 -12.27 1.88
CA PRO A 85 12.28 -11.97 2.51
C PRO A 85 11.10 -12.68 1.82
N ASN A 86 11.26 -13.02 0.54
CA ASN A 86 10.27 -13.66 -0.31
C ASN A 86 10.94 -14.34 -1.52
N LEU A 87 10.17 -15.13 -2.26
CA LEU A 87 10.60 -15.76 -3.50
C LEU A 87 10.20 -14.86 -4.68
N THR A 88 11.14 -14.04 -5.17
CA THR A 88 10.89 -13.14 -6.30
C THR A 88 11.67 -13.59 -7.53
N TYR A 89 10.98 -13.73 -8.65
CA TYR A 89 11.56 -14.08 -9.95
C TYR A 89 11.16 -13.04 -10.99
N ARG A 90 12.16 -12.52 -11.68
CA ARG A 90 11.98 -11.52 -12.75
C ARG A 90 12.32 -12.14 -14.09
N ASP A 91 11.83 -11.51 -15.15
CA ASP A 91 12.23 -11.83 -16.52
C ASP A 91 11.93 -13.29 -16.94
N VAL A 92 10.84 -13.85 -16.40
CA VAL A 92 10.42 -15.21 -16.65
C VAL A 92 9.67 -15.27 -17.98
N ALA A 93 10.10 -16.14 -18.89
CA ALA A 93 9.41 -16.32 -20.16
C ALA A 93 8.12 -17.16 -19.98
N PRO A 94 7.05 -16.88 -20.74
CA PRO A 94 5.92 -17.79 -20.84
C PRO A 94 6.38 -19.21 -21.21
N GLY A 95 5.82 -20.23 -20.55
CA GLY A 95 6.22 -21.63 -20.75
C GLY A 95 7.47 -22.06 -19.98
N GLN A 96 8.17 -21.16 -19.28
CA GLN A 96 9.38 -21.47 -18.54
C GLN A 96 9.08 -22.33 -17.31
N ARG A 97 10.02 -23.23 -17.01
CA ARG A 97 10.02 -24.07 -15.80
C ARG A 97 11.32 -23.85 -15.04
N PHE A 98 11.22 -23.71 -13.73
CA PHE A 98 12.38 -23.56 -12.87
C PHE A 98 12.09 -24.09 -11.46
N PHE A 99 13.15 -24.26 -10.68
CA PHE A 99 13.10 -24.86 -9.35
C PHE A 99 13.73 -23.94 -8.32
N ASP A 100 13.20 -23.96 -7.11
CA ASP A 100 13.78 -23.31 -5.93
C ASP A 100 13.48 -24.18 -4.70
N HIS A 101 13.77 -23.70 -3.50
CA HIS A 101 13.45 -24.40 -2.27
C HIS A 101 12.71 -23.49 -1.28
N VAL A 102 11.89 -24.13 -0.45
CA VAL A 102 11.19 -23.50 0.66
C VAL A 102 11.45 -24.30 1.93
N ALA A 103 11.57 -23.62 3.06
CA ALA A 103 11.72 -24.23 4.37
C ALA A 103 10.46 -24.05 5.22
N PHE A 104 10.02 -25.14 5.82
CA PHE A 104 9.04 -25.15 6.90
C PHE A 104 9.77 -25.22 8.23
N VAL A 105 9.67 -24.18 9.04
CA VAL A 105 10.43 -24.05 10.29
C VAL A 105 9.50 -24.28 11.46
N ASN A 106 9.93 -25.11 12.40
CA ASN A 106 9.24 -25.31 13.67
C ASN A 106 10.12 -24.78 14.80
N VAL A 107 9.68 -23.68 15.41
CA VAL A 107 10.38 -23.08 16.55
C VAL A 107 9.85 -23.58 17.89
N SER A 108 8.77 -24.39 17.90
CA SER A 108 8.22 -24.96 19.13
C SER A 108 9.00 -26.18 19.63
N ALA A 109 8.77 -26.54 20.89
CA ALA A 109 9.35 -27.71 21.54
C ALA A 109 8.65 -29.03 21.18
N LEU A 110 7.54 -28.99 20.44
CA LEU A 110 6.78 -30.16 20.01
C LEU A 110 6.83 -30.32 18.48
N PRO A 111 6.79 -31.55 17.95
CA PRO A 111 6.67 -31.75 16.50
C PRO A 111 5.35 -31.16 15.99
N VAL A 112 5.39 -30.54 14.82
CA VAL A 112 4.20 -29.99 14.15
C VAL A 112 3.97 -30.71 12.83
N THR A 113 2.70 -31.08 12.56
CA THR A 113 2.30 -31.62 11.26
C THR A 113 1.49 -30.57 10.53
N LEU A 114 2.06 -30.06 9.45
CA LEU A 114 1.55 -28.92 8.70
C LEU A 114 0.94 -29.43 7.39
N THR A 115 -0.24 -28.90 7.05
CA THR A 115 -0.76 -29.00 5.68
C THR A 115 -0.12 -27.90 4.86
N VAL A 116 0.50 -28.25 3.74
CA VAL A 116 1.24 -27.29 2.92
C VAL A 116 0.66 -27.22 1.51
N TYR A 117 0.48 -26.01 0.99
CA TYR A 117 -0.09 -25.80 -0.34
C TYR A 117 0.28 -24.41 -0.87
N PRO A 118 0.45 -24.26 -2.20
CA PRO A 118 0.48 -22.96 -2.83
C PRO A 118 -0.95 -22.43 -3.04
N ALA A 119 -1.11 -21.12 -2.98
CA ALA A 119 -2.38 -20.43 -3.19
C ALA A 119 -2.14 -19.08 -3.89
N ASP A 120 -3.09 -18.62 -4.71
CA ASP A 120 -3.01 -17.29 -5.30
C ASP A 120 -3.07 -16.23 -4.21
N ALA A 121 -2.33 -15.14 -4.41
CA ALA A 121 -2.31 -14.02 -3.48
C ALA A 121 -3.51 -13.11 -3.72
N MET A 122 -3.96 -12.47 -2.65
CA MET A 122 -4.99 -11.45 -2.68
C MET A 122 -4.65 -10.35 -1.69
N ASN A 123 -5.23 -9.17 -1.88
CA ASN A 123 -5.23 -8.16 -0.84
C ASN A 123 -6.43 -8.37 0.09
N THR A 124 -6.24 -8.24 1.40
CA THR A 124 -7.36 -8.13 2.35
C THR A 124 -8.03 -6.76 2.20
N PRO A 125 -9.25 -6.57 2.70
CA PRO A 125 -9.90 -5.26 2.70
C PRO A 125 -9.05 -4.14 3.29
N GLU A 126 -8.17 -4.46 4.25
CA GLU A 126 -7.27 -3.53 4.93
C GLU A 126 -5.95 -3.26 4.18
N GLY A 127 -5.75 -3.82 2.99
CA GLY A 127 -4.49 -3.63 2.25
C GLY A 127 -3.44 -4.69 2.48
N ALA A 128 -3.64 -5.61 3.43
CA ALA A 128 -2.63 -6.61 3.74
C ALA A 128 -2.54 -7.67 2.64
N PHE A 129 -1.35 -8.23 2.47
CA PHE A 129 -1.17 -9.43 1.64
C PHE A 129 -1.80 -10.64 2.36
N ASP A 130 -2.65 -11.36 1.67
CA ASP A 130 -3.17 -12.68 2.07
C ASP A 130 -3.12 -13.63 0.87
N ALA A 131 -3.52 -14.88 1.09
CA ALA A 131 -3.65 -15.86 0.04
C ALA A 131 -4.96 -16.64 0.19
N LEU A 132 -5.43 -17.15 -0.94
CA LEU A 132 -6.61 -17.97 -1.01
C LEU A 132 -6.53 -19.14 -0.02
N THR A 133 -7.65 -19.43 0.63
CA THR A 133 -7.80 -20.62 1.46
C THR A 133 -7.79 -21.88 0.61
N ARG A 134 -7.44 -23.02 1.21
CA ARG A 134 -7.31 -24.31 0.49
C ARG A 134 -8.58 -24.75 -0.26
N ASP A 135 -9.76 -24.34 0.20
CA ASP A 135 -11.06 -24.63 -0.43
C ASP A 135 -11.32 -23.79 -1.68
N LYS A 136 -10.57 -22.71 -1.90
CA LYS A 136 -10.62 -21.90 -3.10
C LYS A 136 -9.61 -22.40 -4.11
N ARG A 137 -10.02 -22.45 -5.37
CA ARG A 137 -9.17 -22.89 -6.47
C ARG A 137 -8.31 -21.74 -6.95
N SER A 138 -7.00 -21.91 -6.89
CA SER A 138 -6.04 -21.05 -7.59
C SER A 138 -6.17 -21.20 -9.11
N THR A 139 -6.10 -20.09 -9.82
CA THR A 139 -6.12 -20.00 -11.28
C THR A 139 -4.86 -19.34 -11.84
N ASP A 140 -4.06 -18.70 -10.99
CA ASP A 140 -2.86 -17.95 -11.38
C ASP A 140 -1.57 -18.58 -10.80
N LEU A 141 -0.61 -17.80 -10.29
CA LEU A 141 0.70 -18.30 -9.87
C LEU A 141 0.64 -19.43 -8.83
N GLY A 142 -0.36 -19.44 -7.95
CA GLY A 142 -0.59 -20.52 -7.00
C GLY A 142 -0.87 -21.87 -7.68
N ALA A 143 -1.48 -21.87 -8.87
CA ALA A 143 -1.69 -23.09 -9.67
C ALA A 143 -0.42 -23.57 -10.39
N TRP A 144 0.53 -22.65 -10.65
CA TRP A 144 1.78 -22.92 -11.36
C TRP A 144 2.84 -23.56 -10.45
N ILE A 145 2.76 -23.30 -9.15
CA ILE A 145 3.65 -23.84 -8.13
C ILE A 145 3.27 -25.31 -7.82
N LYS A 146 4.28 -26.18 -7.79
CA LYS A 146 4.15 -27.59 -7.39
C LYS A 146 5.04 -27.88 -6.18
N LEU A 147 4.41 -28.39 -5.13
CA LEU A 147 5.09 -28.94 -3.96
C LEU A 147 5.14 -30.46 -4.06
N ARG A 148 6.23 -31.07 -3.57
CA ARG A 148 6.38 -32.54 -3.56
C ARG A 148 5.44 -33.24 -2.58
N ARG A 149 4.98 -32.55 -1.55
CA ARG A 149 4.14 -33.08 -0.49
C ARG A 149 3.07 -32.04 -0.12
N SER A 150 1.89 -32.52 0.25
CA SER A 150 0.79 -31.69 0.78
C SER A 150 0.74 -31.69 2.31
N GLN A 151 1.56 -32.53 2.95
CA GLN A 151 1.70 -32.60 4.40
C GLN A 151 3.16 -32.81 4.78
N VAL A 152 3.61 -32.08 5.79
CA VAL A 152 5.00 -32.12 6.28
C VAL A 152 4.97 -32.16 7.80
N THR A 153 5.67 -33.13 8.37
CA THR A 153 5.94 -33.17 9.82
C THR A 153 7.32 -32.60 10.06
N VAL A 154 7.38 -31.51 10.84
CA VAL A 154 8.63 -30.83 11.19
C VAL A 154 8.92 -31.12 12.67
N PRO A 155 10.03 -31.81 13.00
CA PRO A 155 10.44 -32.04 14.38
C PRO A 155 10.56 -30.75 15.19
N ALA A 156 10.53 -30.86 16.51
CA ALA A 156 10.76 -29.74 17.41
C ALA A 156 12.08 -29.03 17.07
N ARG A 157 12.09 -27.70 17.15
CA ARG A 157 13.29 -26.86 16.97
C ARG A 157 14.09 -27.16 15.69
N SER A 158 13.40 -27.45 14.58
CA SER A 158 14.04 -27.86 13.32
C SER A 158 13.41 -27.21 12.09
N ALA A 159 14.03 -27.40 10.93
CA ALA A 159 13.51 -26.95 9.64
C ALA A 159 13.49 -28.09 8.63
N PHE A 160 12.42 -28.17 7.85
CA PHE A 160 12.31 -29.10 6.72
C PHE A 160 12.36 -28.32 5.41
N VAL A 161 13.41 -28.55 4.62
CA VAL A 161 13.60 -27.93 3.30
C VAL A 161 13.05 -28.86 2.22
N THR A 162 12.27 -28.31 1.29
CA THR A 162 11.75 -29.06 0.15
C THR A 162 11.87 -28.25 -1.14
N PRO A 163 12.21 -28.89 -2.27
CA PRO A 163 12.20 -28.20 -3.55
C PRO A 163 10.76 -27.88 -3.97
N ILE A 164 10.62 -26.74 -4.63
CA ILE A 164 9.41 -26.31 -5.30
C ILE A 164 9.70 -26.23 -6.80
N GLU A 165 8.69 -26.53 -7.60
CA GLU A 165 8.76 -26.34 -9.05
C GLU A 165 7.74 -25.29 -9.46
N ILE A 166 8.14 -24.33 -10.28
CA ILE A 166 7.26 -23.31 -10.84
C ILE A 166 7.18 -23.55 -12.34
N ARG A 167 5.96 -23.77 -12.86
CA ARG A 167 5.68 -24.01 -14.27
C ARG A 167 4.81 -22.91 -14.82
N VAL A 168 5.41 -21.89 -15.43
CA VAL A 168 4.66 -20.80 -16.06
C VAL A 168 3.98 -21.35 -17.33
N PRO A 169 2.65 -21.19 -17.49
CA PRO A 169 1.95 -21.58 -18.71
C PRO A 169 2.50 -20.85 -19.95
N LYS A 170 2.39 -21.47 -21.13
CA LYS A 170 2.79 -20.83 -22.39
C LYS A 170 1.94 -19.60 -22.75
N GLY A 171 0.68 -19.59 -22.32
CA GLY A 171 -0.25 -18.47 -22.47
C GLY A 171 -0.43 -17.66 -21.19
N ALA A 172 0.56 -17.67 -20.29
CA ALA A 172 0.54 -16.76 -19.15
C ALA A 172 0.55 -15.31 -19.66
N GLU A 173 -0.31 -14.48 -19.10
CA GLU A 173 -0.35 -13.05 -19.42
C GLU A 173 0.98 -12.40 -18.97
N PRO A 174 1.48 -11.38 -19.69
CA PRO A 174 2.59 -10.59 -19.19
C PRO A 174 2.22 -9.82 -17.92
N GLY A 175 3.19 -9.59 -17.05
CA GLY A 175 2.99 -8.82 -15.82
C GLY A 175 3.45 -9.54 -14.56
N ASP A 176 3.05 -9.00 -13.42
CA ASP A 176 3.29 -9.58 -12.11
C ASP A 176 2.19 -10.54 -11.70
N HIS A 177 2.60 -11.73 -11.30
CA HIS A 177 1.74 -12.75 -10.71
C HIS A 177 2.18 -12.99 -9.27
N ALA A 178 1.22 -13.14 -8.37
CA ALA A 178 1.47 -13.22 -6.95
C ALA A 178 0.78 -14.44 -6.33
N ALA A 179 1.50 -15.12 -5.46
CA ALA A 179 1.04 -16.30 -4.74
C ALA A 179 1.72 -16.38 -3.37
N ALA A 180 1.29 -17.35 -2.58
CA ALA A 180 1.98 -17.71 -1.36
C ALA A 180 2.10 -19.22 -1.22
N ILE A 181 3.17 -19.68 -0.60
CA ILE A 181 3.29 -21.05 -0.11
C ILE A 181 2.88 -21.04 1.35
N ILE A 182 1.74 -21.67 1.65
CA ILE A 182 1.11 -21.67 2.97
C ILE A 182 1.43 -22.96 3.71
N ALA A 183 1.71 -22.84 5.00
CA ALA A 183 1.61 -23.90 5.98
C ALA A 183 0.42 -23.62 6.91
N SER A 184 -0.47 -24.59 7.04
CA SER A 184 -1.65 -24.56 7.88
C SER A 184 -1.54 -25.62 8.97
N LEU A 185 -1.87 -25.21 10.20
CA LEU A 185 -2.01 -26.07 11.35
C LEU A 185 -3.41 -25.92 11.93
N ARG A 186 -4.22 -26.95 11.73
CA ARG A 186 -5.53 -27.05 12.38
C ARG A 186 -5.37 -27.68 13.76
N THR A 187 -5.88 -27.00 14.77
CA THR A 187 -5.96 -27.51 16.15
C THR A 187 -7.40 -27.45 16.62
N THR A 188 -7.82 -28.47 17.35
CA THR A 188 -9.12 -28.52 18.00
C THR A 188 -8.88 -28.49 19.50
N THR A 189 -9.35 -27.43 20.15
CA THR A 189 -9.19 -27.20 21.59
C THR A 189 -10.55 -27.06 22.24
N LYS A 190 -10.72 -27.53 23.47
CA LYS A 190 -11.92 -27.24 24.28
C LYS A 190 -11.68 -25.98 25.11
N ASP A 191 -12.65 -25.08 25.15
CA ASP A 191 -12.59 -23.95 26.08
C ASP A 191 -12.89 -24.39 27.53
N ALA A 192 -12.75 -23.48 28.50
CA ALA A 192 -13.00 -23.75 29.91
C ALA A 192 -14.47 -24.14 30.22
N LYS A 193 -15.40 -23.90 29.27
CA LYS A 193 -16.82 -24.24 29.35
C LYS A 193 -17.16 -25.53 28.59
N GLY A 194 -16.16 -26.21 28.02
CA GLY A 194 -16.31 -27.45 27.27
C GLY A 194 -16.65 -27.27 25.78
N ASN A 195 -16.72 -26.05 25.26
CA ASN A 195 -17.02 -25.79 23.85
C ASN A 195 -15.83 -26.17 22.96
N VAL A 196 -16.11 -26.80 21.84
CA VAL A 196 -15.08 -27.19 20.86
C VAL A 196 -14.76 -25.99 19.96
N VAL A 197 -13.52 -25.51 20.04
CA VAL A 197 -12.98 -24.43 19.20
C VAL A 197 -12.00 -25.02 18.20
N ASN A 198 -12.29 -24.85 16.91
CA ASN A 198 -11.37 -25.19 15.84
C ASN A 198 -10.58 -23.93 15.44
N ARG A 199 -9.25 -24.04 15.48
CA ARG A 199 -8.34 -22.96 15.11
C ARG A 199 -7.47 -23.42 13.94
N ASP A 200 -7.49 -22.66 12.85
CA ASP A 200 -6.64 -22.88 11.70
C ASP A 200 -5.60 -21.76 11.63
N THR A 201 -4.39 -22.05 12.10
CA THR A 201 -3.27 -21.10 12.04
C THR A 201 -2.58 -21.26 10.69
N ARG A 202 -2.47 -20.17 9.92
CA ARG A 202 -1.83 -20.16 8.60
C ARG A 202 -0.66 -19.20 8.61
N VAL A 203 0.49 -19.67 8.13
CA VAL A 203 1.69 -18.84 7.90
C VAL A 203 2.20 -19.15 6.51
N GLY A 204 2.68 -18.17 5.77
CA GLY A 204 3.18 -18.38 4.42
C GLY A 204 4.29 -17.44 4.02
N THR A 205 5.02 -17.84 2.99
CA THR A 205 6.00 -16.98 2.31
C THR A 205 5.44 -16.51 0.98
N ARG A 206 5.69 -15.25 0.63
CA ARG A 206 5.21 -14.63 -0.62
C ARG A 206 6.06 -15.13 -1.79
N VAL A 207 5.39 -15.34 -2.92
CA VAL A 207 5.99 -15.71 -4.19
C VAL A 207 5.53 -14.72 -5.25
N TYR A 208 6.48 -14.12 -5.96
CA TYR A 208 6.22 -13.17 -7.02
C TYR A 208 6.95 -13.63 -8.29
N VAL A 209 6.22 -13.71 -9.39
CA VAL A 209 6.77 -14.03 -10.72
C VAL A 209 6.38 -12.92 -11.67
N ARG A 210 7.37 -12.29 -12.29
CA ARG A 210 7.13 -11.36 -13.40
C ARG A 210 7.34 -12.06 -14.73
N VAL A 211 6.25 -12.23 -15.46
CA VAL A 211 6.22 -12.79 -16.81
C VAL A 211 6.58 -11.71 -17.83
N LYS A 212 7.49 -12.04 -18.75
CA LYS A 212 7.94 -11.15 -19.82
C LYS A 212 6.81 -10.77 -20.77
N GLY A 213 6.78 -9.49 -21.13
CA GLY A 213 5.93 -8.93 -22.18
C GLY A 213 5.65 -7.46 -21.90
N GLU A 214 4.57 -6.95 -22.48
CA GLU A 214 4.16 -5.55 -22.31
C GLU A 214 3.66 -5.31 -20.88
N LEU A 215 4.28 -4.35 -20.19
CA LEU A 215 3.87 -3.94 -18.84
C LEU A 215 2.97 -2.72 -18.95
N THR A 216 1.76 -2.84 -18.42
CA THR A 216 0.72 -1.82 -18.41
C THR A 216 0.35 -1.51 -16.97
N PRO A 217 1.14 -0.71 -16.24
CA PRO A 217 0.77 -0.24 -14.91
C PRO A 217 -0.40 0.72 -15.05
N LYS A 218 -1.49 0.44 -14.32
CA LYS A 218 -2.70 1.24 -14.37
C LYS A 218 -3.48 1.13 -13.06
N ILE A 219 -3.86 2.27 -12.53
CA ILE A 219 -4.68 2.37 -11.33
C ILE A 219 -5.91 3.24 -11.63
N GLU A 220 -7.04 2.89 -11.02
CA GLU A 220 -8.31 3.60 -11.21
C GLU A 220 -8.99 3.80 -9.86
N LEU A 221 -9.74 4.90 -9.71
CA LEU A 221 -10.63 5.10 -8.59
C LEU A 221 -12.02 4.58 -8.99
N ALA A 222 -12.46 3.49 -8.35
CA ALA A 222 -13.69 2.80 -8.70
C ALA A 222 -14.93 3.44 -8.04
N ARG A 223 -14.79 3.92 -6.80
CA ARG A 223 -15.85 4.56 -6.02
C ARG A 223 -15.26 5.65 -5.13
N THR A 224 -16.00 6.73 -4.96
CA THR A 224 -15.69 7.80 -3.99
C THR A 224 -16.99 8.27 -3.39
N ASP A 225 -17.08 8.22 -2.07
CA ASP A 225 -18.23 8.62 -1.27
C ASP A 225 -17.75 9.56 -0.17
N VAL A 226 -18.63 10.47 0.26
CA VAL A 226 -18.33 11.45 1.30
C VAL A 226 -19.52 11.55 2.24
N ASP A 227 -19.28 11.25 3.51
CA ASP A 227 -20.18 11.60 4.60
C ASP A 227 -19.67 12.87 5.30
N PHE A 228 -20.52 13.88 5.40
CA PHE A 228 -20.17 15.14 6.06
C PHE A 228 -20.93 15.27 7.38
N SER A 229 -20.18 15.36 8.47
CA SER A 229 -20.71 15.56 9.81
C SER A 229 -20.20 16.86 10.44
N GLY A 230 -21.07 17.53 11.20
CA GLY A 230 -20.73 18.78 11.89
C GLY A 230 -21.10 20.05 11.10
N GLY A 231 -20.58 21.20 11.54
CA GLY A 231 -21.03 22.51 11.06
C GLY A 231 -21.39 23.52 12.15
N LEU A 232 -20.90 23.31 13.38
CA LEU A 232 -21.12 24.18 14.54
C LEU A 232 -19.77 24.61 15.14
N PRO A 233 -19.46 25.93 15.25
CA PRO A 233 -20.18 27.05 14.62
C PRO A 233 -19.82 27.30 13.15
N PHE A 234 -18.65 26.86 12.64
CA PHE A 234 -18.19 27.22 11.28
C PHE A 234 -17.42 26.13 10.50
N THR A 235 -17.19 24.96 11.09
CA THR A 235 -16.48 23.86 10.42
C THR A 235 -17.07 22.50 10.76
N GLY A 236 -16.93 21.53 9.86
CA GLY A 236 -17.26 20.13 10.06
C GLY A 236 -16.10 19.19 9.75
N ALA A 237 -16.42 17.90 9.64
CA ALA A 237 -15.55 16.82 9.25
C ALA A 237 -16.17 16.10 8.04
N ALA A 238 -15.37 15.91 6.99
CA ALA A 238 -15.74 15.08 5.85
C ALA A 238 -15.02 13.74 5.98
N GLU A 239 -15.79 12.67 6.12
CA GLU A 239 -15.33 11.30 6.01
C GLU A 239 -15.39 10.91 4.53
N VAL A 240 -14.22 10.75 3.91
CA VAL A 240 -14.08 10.40 2.50
C VAL A 240 -13.71 8.93 2.43
N THR A 241 -14.58 8.14 1.80
CA THR A 241 -14.34 6.72 1.51
C THR A 241 -14.12 6.54 0.02
N TYR A 242 -13.03 5.89 -0.36
CA TYR A 242 -12.71 5.67 -1.77
C TYR A 242 -12.08 4.31 -2.01
N THR A 243 -12.36 3.73 -3.19
CA THR A 243 -11.84 2.42 -3.61
C THR A 243 -10.87 2.61 -4.76
N VAL A 244 -9.64 2.17 -4.55
CA VAL A 244 -8.55 2.17 -5.53
C VAL A 244 -8.45 0.77 -6.13
N ARG A 245 -8.46 0.65 -7.45
CA ARG A 245 -8.38 -0.63 -8.17
C ARG A 245 -7.17 -0.66 -9.09
N ASN A 246 -6.40 -1.73 -9.04
CA ASN A 246 -5.32 -1.97 -9.99
C ASN A 246 -5.90 -2.69 -11.21
N THR A 247 -6.04 -1.96 -12.31
CA THR A 247 -6.54 -2.47 -13.59
C THR A 247 -5.42 -2.77 -14.57
N GLY A 248 -4.17 -2.55 -14.14
CA GLY A 248 -2.97 -2.94 -14.86
C GLY A 248 -2.56 -4.38 -14.59
N ASN A 249 -1.38 -4.73 -15.11
CA ASN A 249 -0.82 -6.07 -14.97
C ASN A 249 0.44 -6.12 -14.09
N VAL A 250 0.82 -5.03 -13.43
CA VAL A 250 1.96 -5.01 -12.48
C VAL A 250 1.51 -4.59 -11.09
N ARG A 251 2.25 -5.01 -10.08
CA ARG A 251 2.01 -4.61 -8.69
C ARG A 251 2.38 -3.15 -8.51
N LEU A 252 1.54 -2.41 -7.80
CA LEU A 252 1.70 -0.97 -7.61
C LEU A 252 1.65 -0.63 -6.13
N GLU A 253 2.57 0.22 -5.71
CA GLU A 253 2.46 1.00 -4.49
C GLU A 253 1.99 2.40 -4.90
N GLY A 254 1.78 3.32 -3.96
CA GLY A 254 1.40 4.67 -4.35
C GLY A 254 1.33 5.65 -3.20
N THR A 255 1.43 6.94 -3.53
CA THR A 255 1.17 8.01 -2.57
C THR A 255 -0.25 8.53 -2.76
N GLN A 256 -0.89 8.95 -1.68
CA GLN A 256 -2.30 9.29 -1.68
C GLN A 256 -2.50 10.68 -1.07
N THR A 257 -3.25 11.52 -1.77
CA THR A 257 -3.63 12.86 -1.29
C THR A 257 -5.13 13.04 -1.45
N VAL A 258 -5.78 13.49 -0.38
CA VAL A 258 -7.21 13.85 -0.41
C VAL A 258 -7.34 15.35 -0.19
N ARG A 259 -8.08 16.01 -1.07
CA ARG A 259 -8.42 17.43 -0.98
C ARG A 259 -9.91 17.58 -0.80
N VAL A 260 -10.33 18.39 0.15
CA VAL A 260 -11.74 18.71 0.38
C VAL A 260 -11.89 20.22 0.49
N GLY A 261 -12.77 20.81 -0.31
CA GLY A 261 -13.00 22.25 -0.34
C GLY A 261 -14.36 22.59 -0.93
N GLY A 262 -14.68 23.88 -0.98
CA GLY A 262 -15.76 24.38 -1.82
C GLY A 262 -15.43 24.25 -3.31
N LEU A 263 -16.41 24.47 -4.17
CA LEU A 263 -16.21 24.47 -5.62
C LEU A 263 -15.00 25.35 -6.02
N PHE A 264 -14.22 24.87 -6.98
CA PHE A 264 -12.97 25.52 -7.44
C PHE A 264 -11.88 25.65 -6.37
N GLY A 265 -11.92 24.84 -5.31
CA GLY A 265 -10.87 24.80 -4.27
C GLY A 265 -10.99 25.88 -3.20
N VAL A 266 -12.11 26.60 -3.13
CA VAL A 266 -12.36 27.63 -2.11
C VAL A 266 -12.31 27.01 -0.72
N ALA A 267 -11.54 27.60 0.21
CA ALA A 267 -11.33 27.07 1.55
C ALA A 267 -10.87 25.59 1.59
N GLY A 268 -10.17 25.15 0.54
CA GLY A 268 -9.69 23.79 0.40
C GLY A 268 -8.70 23.37 1.49
N ARG A 269 -8.80 22.12 1.93
CA ARG A 269 -7.84 21.45 2.79
C ARG A 269 -7.30 20.23 2.08
N SER A 270 -5.99 20.05 2.15
CA SER A 270 -5.31 18.87 1.65
C SER A 270 -4.81 18.04 2.83
N VAL A 271 -5.00 16.73 2.76
CA VAL A 271 -4.46 15.76 3.71
C VAL A 271 -3.64 14.75 2.92
N ALA A 272 -2.34 14.69 3.23
CA ALA A 272 -1.49 13.60 2.78
C ALA A 272 -1.78 12.37 3.66
N LEU A 273 -2.02 11.23 3.02
CA LEU A 273 -2.27 9.97 3.70
C LEU A 273 -0.99 9.13 3.73
N PRO A 274 -0.93 8.10 4.60
CA PRO A 274 0.11 7.09 4.49
C PRO A 274 0.15 6.48 3.09
N ASP A 275 1.34 6.02 2.72
CA ASP A 275 1.54 5.31 1.45
C ASP A 275 0.56 4.14 1.34
N MET A 276 0.05 3.97 0.13
CA MET A 276 -0.82 2.87 -0.23
C MET A 276 -0.08 1.54 -0.01
N ALA A 277 -0.78 0.56 0.53
CA ALA A 277 -0.26 -0.80 0.58
C ALA A 277 -0.04 -1.34 -0.85
N GLU A 278 0.87 -2.32 -0.99
CA GLU A 278 1.12 -3.00 -2.27
C GLU A 278 -0.19 -3.57 -2.84
N LEU A 279 -0.63 -3.03 -3.97
CA LEU A 279 -1.87 -3.39 -4.65
C LEU A 279 -1.56 -4.35 -5.81
N LEU A 280 -2.03 -5.59 -5.69
CA LEU A 280 -1.82 -6.63 -6.69
C LEU A 280 -2.69 -6.38 -7.94
N PRO A 281 -2.27 -6.82 -9.14
CA PRO A 281 -3.08 -6.76 -10.35
C PRO A 281 -4.48 -7.35 -10.16
N GLY A 282 -5.51 -6.64 -10.62
CA GLY A 282 -6.90 -7.05 -10.55
C GLY A 282 -7.59 -6.84 -9.20
N ASN A 283 -6.85 -6.57 -8.13
CA ASN A 283 -7.39 -6.32 -6.79
C ASN A 283 -7.78 -4.84 -6.58
N GLU A 284 -8.53 -4.61 -5.52
CA GLU A 284 -8.96 -3.29 -5.08
C GLU A 284 -8.79 -3.12 -3.57
N LEU A 285 -8.59 -1.87 -3.14
CA LEU A 285 -8.46 -1.47 -1.75
C LEU A 285 -9.34 -0.28 -1.44
N THR A 286 -10.04 -0.36 -0.31
CA THR A 286 -10.91 0.71 0.15
C THR A 286 -10.25 1.43 1.32
N TYR A 287 -10.16 2.75 1.18
CA TYR A 287 -9.61 3.64 2.18
C TYR A 287 -10.71 4.54 2.71
N THR A 288 -10.66 4.82 4.02
CA THR A 288 -11.51 5.81 4.67
C THR A 288 -10.63 6.80 5.40
N THR A 289 -10.83 8.09 5.14
CA THR A 289 -10.10 9.16 5.80
C THR A 289 -11.01 10.28 6.25
N THR A 290 -10.68 10.91 7.38
CA THR A 290 -11.46 12.03 7.91
C THR A 290 -10.69 13.35 7.73
N VAL A 291 -11.20 14.22 6.88
CA VAL A 291 -10.71 15.59 6.73
C VAL A 291 -11.43 16.48 7.73
N LYS A 292 -10.70 16.95 8.74
CA LYS A 292 -11.25 17.83 9.79
C LYS A 292 -11.21 19.29 9.38
N LYS A 293 -12.04 20.10 10.04
CA LYS A 293 -12.11 21.57 9.89
C LYS A 293 -12.50 22.01 8.46
N VAL A 294 -13.34 21.24 7.80
CA VAL A 294 -13.91 21.56 6.47
C VAL A 294 -14.92 22.68 6.64
N VAL A 295 -14.81 23.72 5.82
CA VAL A 295 -15.76 24.84 5.83
C VAL A 295 -16.96 24.45 4.97
N PRO A 296 -18.19 24.44 5.51
CA PRO A 296 -19.39 24.13 4.75
C PRO A 296 -19.74 25.30 3.83
N THR A 297 -19.55 25.14 2.51
CA THR A 297 -19.87 26.15 1.49
C THR A 297 -21.14 25.78 0.72
N PHE A 298 -22.03 24.99 1.34
CA PHE A 298 -23.14 24.26 0.71
C PHE A 298 -22.65 23.22 -0.31
N PHE A 299 -22.07 23.64 -1.43
CA PHE A 299 -21.48 22.74 -2.42
C PHE A 299 -19.98 22.62 -2.17
N ASN A 300 -19.57 21.43 -1.75
CA ASN A 300 -18.18 21.06 -1.56
C ASN A 300 -17.79 19.96 -2.55
N GLU A 301 -16.51 19.87 -2.84
CA GLU A 301 -15.90 18.84 -3.68
C GLU A 301 -14.79 18.15 -2.88
N ALA A 302 -14.79 16.82 -2.92
CA ALA A 302 -13.68 16.00 -2.48
C ALA A 302 -12.96 15.46 -3.71
N GLU A 303 -11.66 15.74 -3.82
CA GLU A 303 -10.77 15.23 -4.85
C GLU A 303 -9.78 14.25 -4.19
N VAL A 304 -9.67 13.05 -4.75
CA VAL A 304 -8.69 12.04 -4.37
C VAL A 304 -7.71 11.90 -5.51
N VAL A 305 -6.42 12.03 -5.19
CA VAL A 305 -5.31 11.82 -6.12
C VAL A 305 -4.46 10.67 -5.59
N VAL A 306 -4.30 9.65 -6.41
CA VAL A 306 -3.42 8.51 -6.16
C VAL A 306 -2.33 8.50 -7.21
N ASP A 307 -1.08 8.68 -6.77
CA ASP A 307 0.10 8.61 -7.63
C ASP A 307 0.74 7.23 -7.51
N PRO A 308 0.60 6.36 -8.52
CA PRO A 308 1.15 5.02 -8.50
C PRO A 308 2.68 5.04 -8.62
N VAL A 309 3.34 4.29 -7.74
CA VAL A 309 4.78 4.05 -7.80
C VAL A 309 5.07 2.56 -7.99
N SER A 310 6.14 2.25 -8.72
CA SER A 310 6.61 0.87 -8.86
C SER A 310 7.04 0.33 -7.51
N VAL A 311 6.72 -0.94 -7.24
CA VAL A 311 7.20 -1.64 -6.04
C VAL A 311 8.73 -1.56 -5.98
N THR A 312 9.25 -1.29 -4.77
CA THR A 312 10.69 -1.11 -4.54
C THR A 312 11.53 -2.17 -5.24
N GLY A 313 12.46 -1.70 -6.08
CA GLY A 313 13.40 -2.52 -6.83
C GLY A 313 12.92 -2.96 -8.21
N ASN A 314 11.68 -2.70 -8.61
CA ASN A 314 11.21 -2.86 -9.99
C ASN A 314 11.45 -1.57 -10.79
N VAL A 315 11.70 -1.72 -12.09
CA VAL A 315 11.76 -0.59 -13.04
C VAL A 315 10.63 -0.81 -14.03
N ASP A 316 9.49 -0.16 -13.77
CA ASP A 316 8.29 -0.25 -14.59
C ASP A 316 8.12 1.03 -15.42
N PRO A 317 7.40 0.97 -16.56
CA PRO A 317 6.99 2.18 -17.26
C PRO A 317 6.16 3.08 -16.33
N ALA A 318 6.15 4.39 -16.61
CA ALA A 318 5.37 5.31 -15.82
C ALA A 318 3.87 5.00 -15.94
N SER A 319 3.14 5.02 -14.83
CA SER A 319 1.68 4.97 -14.81
C SER A 319 1.11 6.37 -14.68
N ALA A 320 -0.04 6.60 -15.31
CA ALA A 320 -0.81 7.80 -15.05
C ALA A 320 -1.36 7.78 -13.62
N GLN A 321 -1.47 8.97 -13.02
CA GLN A 321 -2.13 9.17 -11.74
C GLN A 321 -3.63 8.87 -11.87
N ALA A 322 -4.22 8.26 -10.84
CA ALA A 322 -5.68 8.18 -10.75
C ALA A 322 -6.20 9.39 -9.97
N VAL A 323 -7.10 10.14 -10.62
CA VAL A 323 -7.80 11.27 -10.02
C VAL A 323 -9.28 10.98 -10.05
N GLY A 324 -9.95 11.16 -8.92
CA GLY A 324 -11.40 11.02 -8.79
C GLY A 324 -11.93 12.15 -7.93
N SER A 325 -13.02 12.77 -8.36
CA SER A 325 -13.69 13.79 -7.56
C SER A 325 -15.18 13.51 -7.41
N VAL A 326 -15.73 13.92 -6.26
CA VAL A 326 -17.16 13.82 -5.96
C VAL A 326 -17.62 15.10 -5.28
N SER A 327 -18.75 15.64 -5.75
CA SER A 327 -19.41 16.78 -5.11
C SER A 327 -20.37 16.29 -4.04
N PHE A 328 -20.40 16.98 -2.90
CA PHE A 328 -21.29 16.67 -1.78
C PHE A 328 -21.85 17.94 -1.15
N LEU A 329 -22.98 17.81 -0.46
CA LEU A 329 -23.63 18.91 0.23
C LEU A 329 -23.10 19.01 1.66
N ALA A 330 -22.42 20.10 2.00
CA ALA A 330 -22.00 20.40 3.36
C ALA A 330 -22.94 21.43 3.98
N VAL A 331 -23.90 20.95 4.79
CA VAL A 331 -24.91 21.81 5.42
C VAL A 331 -24.38 22.38 6.74
N SER A 332 -24.43 23.70 6.88
CA SER A 332 -24.24 24.34 8.19
C SER A 332 -25.56 24.30 8.97
N TRP A 333 -25.62 23.50 10.04
CA TRP A 333 -26.79 23.46 10.91
C TRP A 333 -27.06 24.79 11.62
N VAL A 334 -26.03 25.62 11.86
CA VAL A 334 -26.24 26.99 12.34
C VAL A 334 -26.99 27.82 11.32
N ALA A 335 -26.60 27.77 10.04
CA ALA A 335 -27.29 28.49 8.99
C ALA A 335 -28.75 28.02 8.85
N VAL A 336 -29.00 26.72 8.97
CA VAL A 336 -30.36 26.15 8.99
C VAL A 336 -31.15 26.66 10.19
N LEU A 337 -30.58 26.65 11.40
CA LEU A 337 -31.25 27.16 12.61
C LEU A 337 -31.57 28.66 12.50
N VAL A 338 -30.64 29.46 11.97
CA VAL A 338 -30.87 30.90 11.75
C VAL A 338 -32.01 31.11 10.76
N LEU A 339 -32.05 30.35 9.66
CA LEU A 339 -33.12 30.40 8.66
C LEU A 339 -34.49 29.97 9.22
N LEU A 340 -34.53 29.03 10.17
CA LEU A 340 -35.78 28.58 10.80
C LEU A 340 -36.33 29.57 11.83
N VAL A 341 -35.48 30.44 12.38
CA VAL A 341 -35.85 31.43 13.41
C VAL A 341 -36.20 32.80 12.80
N LEU A 342 -35.80 33.05 11.55
CA LEU A 342 -36.13 34.23 10.74
C LEU A 342 -37.49 34.06 10.04
#